data_AF-A0A455UL15-F1
#
_entry.id   AF-A0A455UL15-F1
#
_cell.length_a   1.000
_cell.length_b   1.000
_cell.length_c   1.000
_cell.angle_alpha   90.00
_cell.angle_beta   90.00
_cell.angle_gamma   90.00
#
_symmetry.space_group_name_H-M   'P 1'
#
loop_
_entity.id
_entity.type
_entity.pdbx_description
1 polymer ?
#
loop_
_entity_poly.entity_id
_entity_poly.type
_entity_poly.pdbx_seq_one_letter_code
_entity_poly.pdbx_strand_id
1 'polypeptide(L)' 'MVGMARNGSEAKAIMAEQAASIQLILLDAYLPDVEGLELLWTIRRDYVHVDIVMVTAAREVETISEGAARRGIRLSDQAH' A
#
# COMPACT_ATOMS: atom_id res chain seq x y z
N MET A 1 -15.22 -5.28 7.51
CA MET A 1 -15.34 -3.84 7.78
C MET A 1 -14.85 -3.09 6.56
N VAL A 2 -15.43 -1.95 6.22
CA VAL A 2 -14.95 -1.10 5.12
C VAL A 2 -14.61 0.26 5.69
N GLY A 3 -13.42 0.76 5.40
CA GLY A 3 -12.92 2.05 5.84
C GLY A 3 -12.20 2.76 4.70
N MET A 4 -12.01 4.08 4.82
CA MET A 4 -11.28 4.89 3.86
C MET A 4 -10.34 5.82 4.60
N ALA A 5 -9.13 5.97 4.08
CA ALA A 5 -8.17 6.99 4.47
C ALA A 5 -7.79 7.79 3.23
N ARG A 6 -7.70 9.12 3.36
CA ARG A 6 -7.38 10.04 2.26
C ARG A 6 -5.92 10.47 2.23
N ASN A 7 -5.16 10.09 3.25
CA ASN A 7 -3.75 10.40 3.42
C ASN A 7 -3.10 9.34 4.34
N GLY A 8 -1.78 9.33 4.38
CA GLY A 8 -1.00 8.36 5.16
C GLY A 8 -1.21 8.50 6.66
N SER A 9 -1.43 9.72 7.14
CA SER A 9 -1.70 9.99 8.56
C SER A 9 -3.00 9.32 9.04
N GLU A 10 -4.10 9.46 8.29
CA GLU A 10 -5.37 8.78 8.53
C GLU A 10 -5.21 7.25 8.45
N ALA A 11 -4.49 6.77 7.43
CA ALA A 11 -4.25 5.33 7.27
C ALA A 11 -3.54 4.75 8.50
N LYS A 12 -2.50 5.42 9.00
CA LYS A 12 -1.78 5.00 10.21
C LYS A 12 -2.67 4.99 11.46
N ALA A 13 -3.54 5.98 11.61
CA ALA A 13 -4.49 6.03 12.73
C ALA A 13 -5.47 4.85 12.69
N ILE A 14 -6.06 4.58 11.52
CA ILE A 14 -6.96 3.43 11.33
C ILE A 14 -6.24 2.12 11.63
N MET A 15 -5.01 1.95 11.14
CA MET A 15 -4.24 0.74 11.40
C MET A 15 -3.93 0.55 12.89
N ALA A 16 -3.54 1.62 13.60
CA ALA A 16 -3.26 1.53 15.04
C ALA A 16 -4.47 1.07 15.86
N GLU A 17 -5.68 1.43 15.44
CA GLU A 17 -6.92 1.09 16.17
C GLU A 17 -7.55 -0.23 15.71
N GLN A 18 -7.48 -0.54 14.42
CA GLN A 18 -8.37 -1.52 13.79
C GLN A 18 -7.65 -2.61 13.00
N ALA A 19 -6.31 -2.60 12.95
CA ALA A 19 -5.52 -3.53 12.13
C ALA A 19 -5.89 -5.01 12.32
N ALA A 20 -6.22 -5.44 13.54
CA ALA A 20 -6.58 -6.84 13.82
C ALA A 20 -7.81 -7.34 13.04
N SER A 21 -8.67 -6.43 12.56
CA SER A 21 -9.89 -6.74 11.80
C SER A 21 -9.78 -6.46 10.30
N ILE A 22 -8.66 -5.87 9.87
CA ILE A 22 -8.38 -5.53 8.48
C ILE A 22 -7.59 -6.69 7.86
N GLN A 23 -8.06 -7.19 6.73
CA GLN A 23 -7.42 -8.29 6.00
C GLN A 23 -6.80 -7.85 4.68
N LEU A 24 -7.28 -6.74 4.11
CA LEU A 24 -6.85 -6.22 2.83
C LEU A 24 -6.85 -4.69 2.84
N ILE A 25 -5.81 -4.10 2.28
CA ILE A 25 -5.71 -2.67 1.97
C ILE A 25 -5.52 -2.51 0.47
N LEU A 26 -6.31 -1.62 -0.13
CA LEU A 26 -6.05 -1.07 -1.44
C LEU A 26 -5.33 0.26 -1.24
N LEU A 27 -4.08 0.34 -1.71
CA LEU A 27 -3.20 1.47 -1.42
C LEU A 27 -2.79 2.17 -2.71
N ASP A 28 -3.02 3.47 -2.78
CA ASP A 28 -2.50 4.31 -3.84
C ASP A 28 -0.98 4.48 -3.70
N ALA A 29 -0.25 4.58 -4.82
CA ALA A 29 1.18 4.90 -4.82
C ALA A 29 1.47 6.34 -4.43
N TYR A 30 0.52 7.24 -4.62
CA TYR A 30 0.70 8.67 -4.35
C TYR A 30 -0.38 9.16 -3.39
N LEU A 31 0.01 9.38 -2.14
CA LEU A 31 -0.82 10.06 -1.15
C LEU A 31 -0.33 11.51 -0.97
N PRO A 32 -1.18 12.44 -0.53
CA PRO A 32 -0.82 13.85 -0.43
C PRO A 32 0.30 14.16 0.59
N ASP A 33 0.55 13.27 1.56
CA ASP A 33 1.49 13.48 2.67
C ASP A 33 2.60 12.41 2.77
N VAL A 34 2.53 11.32 2.00
CA VAL A 34 3.53 10.23 2.04
C VAL A 34 3.59 9.51 0.69
N GLU A 35 4.75 8.96 0.34
CA GLU A 35 4.82 8.01 -0.77
C GLU A 35 4.13 6.70 -0.37
N GLY A 36 3.22 6.19 -1.20
CA GLY A 36 2.45 4.99 -0.92
C GLY A 36 3.34 3.77 -0.67
N LEU A 37 4.49 3.70 -1.36
CA LEU A 37 5.46 2.62 -1.15
C LEU A 37 6.09 2.67 0.25
N GLU A 38 6.41 3.86 0.78
CA GLU A 38 6.92 3.99 2.16
C GLU A 38 5.86 3.59 3.19
N LEU A 39 4.59 3.95 2.95
CA LEU A 39 3.49 3.55 3.80
C LEU A 39 3.27 2.03 3.76
N LEU A 40 3.35 1.42 2.58
CA LEU A 40 3.29 -0.04 2.40
C LEU A 40 4.34 -0.73 3.28
N TRP A 41 5.58 -0.25 3.26
CA TRP A 41 6.65 -0.85 4.05
C TRP A 41 6.42 -0.71 5.55
N THR A 42 5.93 0.44 5.98
CA THR A 42 5.58 0.68 7.39
C THR A 42 4.49 -0.30 7.83
N ILE A 43 3.40 -0.41 7.07
CA ILE A 43 2.29 -1.31 7.40
C ILE A 43 2.73 -2.77 7.36
N ARG A 44 3.50 -3.18 6.35
CA ARG A 44 3.95 -4.57 6.22
C ARG A 44 4.90 -5.00 7.34
N ARG A 45 5.68 -4.06 7.88
CA ARG A 45 6.58 -4.33 9.01
C ARG A 45 5.80 -4.63 10.29
N ASP A 46 4.75 -3.86 10.55
CA ASP A 46 4.05 -3.86 11.82
C ASP A 46 2.81 -4.77 11.82
N TYR A 47 2.21 -5.01 10.64
CA TYR A 47 0.95 -5.73 10.46
C TYR A 47 1.06 -6.79 9.35
N VAL A 48 1.87 -7.81 9.62
CA VAL A 48 2.22 -8.88 8.67
C VAL A 48 1.03 -9.69 8.13
N HIS A 49 -0.11 -9.67 8.82
CA HIS A 49 -1.33 -10.40 8.44
C HIS A 49 -2.20 -9.66 7.42
N VAL A 50 -1.89 -8.40 7.13
CA VAL A 50 -2.68 -7.57 6.23
C VAL A 50 -2.14 -7.68 4.81
N ASP A 51 -2.98 -8.15 3.89
CA ASP A 51 -2.65 -8.13 2.47
C ASP A 51 -2.73 -6.69 1.94
N ILE A 52 -1.80 -6.31 1.07
CA ILE A 52 -1.77 -4.96 0.47
C ILE A 52 -1.70 -5.12 -1.04
N VAL A 53 -2.67 -4.52 -1.73
CA VAL A 53 -2.68 -4.40 -3.18
C VAL A 53 -2.48 -2.93 -3.52
N MET A 54 -1.41 -2.65 -4.26
CA MET A 54 -1.18 -1.32 -4.80
C MET A 54 -2.16 -1.08 -5.95
N VAL A 55 -2.86 0.06 -5.92
CA VAL A 55 -3.74 0.52 -6.99
C VAL A 55 -3.15 1.81 -7.52
N THR A 56 -2.53 1.77 -8.69
CA THR A 56 -1.80 2.91 -9.27
C THR A 56 -2.18 3.06 -10.75
N ALA A 57 -1.98 4.25 -11.32
CA ALA A 57 -2.16 4.41 -12.76
C ALA A 57 -1.05 3.62 -13.50
N ALA A 58 -1.38 2.98 -14.62
CA ALA A 58 -0.51 2.03 -15.32
C ALA A 58 0.87 2.60 -15.73
N ARG A 59 0.99 3.92 -15.95
CA ARG A 59 2.27 4.57 -16.29
C ARG A 59 3.26 4.62 -15.13
N GLU A 60 2.80 4.39 -13.90
CA GLU A 60 3.60 4.46 -12.67
C GLU A 60 4.09 3.09 -12.22
N VAL A 61 3.55 2.02 -12.83
CA VAL A 61 3.95 0.63 -12.57
C VAL A 61 5.41 0.39 -12.99
N GLU A 62 5.93 1.06 -14.03
CA GLU A 62 7.35 0.94 -14.43
C GLU A 62 8.30 1.45 -13.34
N THR A 63 8.04 2.64 -12.78
CA THR A 63 8.89 3.24 -11.72
C THR A 63 8.89 2.40 -10.44
N ILE A 64 7.71 1.90 -10.04
CA ILE A 64 7.58 1.05 -8.85
C ILE A 64 8.17 -0.34 -9.11
N SER A 65 7.99 -0.90 -10.31
CA SER A 65 8.59 -2.18 -10.71
C SER A 65 10.11 -2.13 -10.66
N GLU A 66 10.75 -1.06 -11.13
CA GLU A 66 12.20 -0.91 -11.02
C GLU A 66 12.68 -0.84 -9.56
N GLY A 67 11.98 -0.10 -8.71
CA GLY A 67 12.28 -0.03 -7.27
C GLY A 67 12.01 -1.34 -6.52
N ALA A 68 10.94 -2.06 -6.89
CA ALA A 68 10.51 -3.33 -6.32
C ALA A 68 11.38 -4.50 -6.79
N ALA A 69 11.79 -4.53 -8.06
CA ALA A 69 12.67 -5.55 -8.65
C ALA A 69 14.07 -5.49 -8.03
N ARG A 70 14.61 -4.28 -7.79
CA ARG A 70 15.85 -4.10 -7.01
C ARG A 70 15.76 -4.67 -5.58
N ARG A 71 14.55 -4.89 -5.07
CA ARG A 71 14.25 -5.43 -3.73
C ARG A 71 13.60 -6.82 -3.76
N GLY A 72 13.53 -7.48 -4.92
CA GLY A 72 13.09 -8.87 -5.07
C GLY A 72 11.59 -9.14 -5.08
N ILE A 73 10.74 -8.15 -5.40
CA ILE A 73 9.28 -8.29 -5.39
C ILE A 73 8.71 -8.45 -6.81
N ARG A 74 7.76 -9.38 -7.00
CA ARG A 74 6.91 -9.49 -8.20
C ARG A 74 5.63 -8.68 -8.02
N LEU A 75 5.44 -7.65 -8.82
CA LEU A 75 4.17 -6.94 -8.96
C LEU A 75 3.33 -7.71 -10.00
N SER A 76 2.11 -8.09 -9.65
CA SER A 76 1.16 -8.67 -10.58
C SER A 76 0.53 -7.53 -11.39
N ASP A 77 1.07 -7.30 -12.58
CA ASP A 77 0.47 -6.40 -13.57
C ASP A 77 -0.89 -6.98 -13.97
N GLN A 78 -1.97 -6.27 -13.62
CA GLN A 78 -3.32 -6.58 -14.07
C GLN A 78 -3.79 -5.37 -14.90
N ALA A 79 -3.27 -5.29 -16.11
CA ALA A 79 -3.82 -4.46 -17.17
C ALA A 79 -4.78 -5.32 -18.00
N HIS A 80 -6.09 -5.12 -17.77
CA HIS A 80 -7.14 -5.29 -18.77
C HIS A 80 -8.12 -4.13 -18.65
#